data_AF-A0A6C1BV99-F1
#
_entry.id   AF-A0A6C1BV99-F1
#
_cell.length_a   1.000
_cell.length_b   1.000
_cell.length_c   1.000
_cell.angle_alpha   90.00
_cell.angle_beta   90.00
_cell.angle_gamma   90.00
#
_symmetry.space_group_name_H-M   'P 1'
#
loop_
_entity.id
_entity.type
_entity.pdbx_description
1 polymer ?
#
loop_
_entity_poly.entity_id
_entity_poly.type
_entity_poly.pdbx_seq_one_letter_code
_entity_poly.pdbx_strand_id
1 'polypeptide(L)'
;ERGFQANIAPTVRPMDTSTCEMCGLCVYVCPVGAIISKPFKYWTRSWLLKREKTTCGLCPVGCEIQIEYGVGDWRSKEKVYRTKPTDELNICAKAFFGYDVLNHERLRSPKMYGREETSGNIANLLSMLLKGKHEETLLVLSPYMTNEDYDLIAQIVKITGVMVSSTLSLDLKAFLESYGEYQPIGIEDIKKADFYVFIGEDITSTAPVLSYYIKGRVYRIGKGTRDQKLNPIEIQKEDLQNLEGKGVIVFNAIGMKPQEAREWGAYLKDLCKEKGFRLMLLYDGNFLGFLKHIPLSWLSDLHEALQRAKNLVIFGEDLTDYMKMEELEKVFEGLEHLVVFSPFEDGLAQYAQIKIPMSLMGETDGTLTTLMGEKKTLKFLPKAFNHTEFLRSLLEYLPQGEKEPVVLKGEPKDFKREMHLYRSGWITRRSENLTRLYEKNTAVMEVLRLGSS
;
A
#
# COMPACT_ATOMS: atom_id res chain seq x y z
N GLU A 1 12.52 -2.09 -39.37
CA GLU A 1 12.97 -1.11 -40.39
C GLU A 1 14.41 -0.68 -40.08
N ARG A 2 15.17 -0.16 -41.05
CA ARG A 2 16.55 0.34 -40.89
C ARG A 2 16.73 1.68 -41.63
N GLY A 3 17.64 2.53 -41.17
CA GLY A 3 17.94 3.82 -41.80
C GLY A 3 16.89 4.90 -41.49
N PHE A 4 16.62 5.80 -42.45
CA PHE A 4 15.70 6.92 -42.29
C PHE A 4 14.27 6.51 -41.91
N GLN A 5 13.85 5.31 -42.31
CA GLN A 5 12.52 4.76 -41.99
C GLN A 5 12.45 4.10 -40.61
N ALA A 6 13.53 4.08 -39.82
CA ALA A 6 13.51 3.42 -38.52
C ALA A 6 12.58 4.13 -37.53
N ASN A 7 11.52 3.43 -37.10
CA ASN A 7 10.57 3.91 -36.11
C ASN A 7 10.69 3.14 -34.80
N ILE A 8 10.70 3.87 -33.68
CA ILE A 8 10.65 3.28 -32.34
C ILE A 8 9.18 3.03 -31.98
N ALA A 9 8.82 1.77 -31.80
CA ALA A 9 7.46 1.38 -31.44
C ALA A 9 7.45 0.00 -30.76
N PRO A 10 6.44 -0.30 -29.94
CA PRO A 10 6.27 -1.64 -29.38
C PRO A 10 5.90 -2.64 -30.49
N THR A 11 6.24 -3.91 -30.26
CA THR A 11 5.89 -5.03 -31.15
C THR A 11 4.39 -5.19 -31.30
N VAL A 12 3.65 -5.04 -30.20
CA VAL A 12 2.18 -5.04 -30.17
C VAL A 12 1.70 -3.59 -30.05
N ARG A 13 0.78 -3.18 -30.93
CA ARG A 13 0.19 -1.85 -30.93
C ARG A 13 -1.34 -1.94 -30.73
N PRO A 14 -1.95 -1.02 -29.97
CA PRO A 14 -1.31 0.10 -29.27
C PRO A 14 -0.56 -0.34 -27.98
N MET A 15 0.32 0.51 -27.44
CA MET A 15 1.25 0.12 -26.36
C MET A 15 0.54 -0.37 -25.08
N ASP A 16 -0.65 0.14 -24.81
CA ASP A 16 -1.54 -0.23 -23.69
C ASP A 16 -2.12 -1.65 -23.79
N THR A 17 -2.02 -2.27 -24.96
CA THR A 17 -2.42 -3.65 -25.21
C THR A 17 -1.21 -4.59 -25.35
N SER A 18 0.00 -4.09 -25.11
CA SER A 18 1.24 -4.87 -25.12
C SER A 18 1.63 -5.37 -23.73
N THR A 19 2.78 -6.05 -23.61
CA THR A 19 3.39 -6.44 -22.32
C THR A 19 3.94 -5.26 -21.50
N CYS A 20 3.79 -4.03 -21.98
CA CYS A 20 4.21 -2.82 -21.28
C CYS A 20 3.41 -2.60 -19.98
N GLU A 21 4.11 -2.35 -18.88
CA GLU A 21 3.54 -2.03 -17.57
C GLU A 21 3.14 -0.57 -17.39
N MET A 22 3.33 0.27 -18.42
CA MET A 22 3.08 1.71 -18.32
C MET A 22 3.83 2.37 -17.14
N CYS A 23 5.09 2.01 -16.93
CA CYS A 23 5.90 2.61 -15.86
C CYS A 23 6.22 4.10 -16.09
N GLY A 24 6.04 4.61 -17.32
CA GLY A 24 6.25 6.01 -17.66
C GLY A 24 7.72 6.41 -17.89
N LEU A 25 8.68 5.49 -17.72
CA LEU A 25 10.09 5.78 -17.93
C LEU A 25 10.41 6.22 -19.36
N CYS A 26 9.80 5.60 -20.38
CA CYS A 26 9.97 6.02 -21.78
C CYS A 26 9.46 7.45 -22.03
N VAL A 27 8.41 7.88 -21.33
CA VAL A 27 7.90 9.26 -21.37
C VAL A 27 8.91 10.21 -20.71
N TYR A 28 9.51 9.80 -19.59
CA TYR A 28 10.45 10.62 -18.85
C TYR A 28 11.77 10.83 -19.60
N VAL A 29 12.35 9.77 -20.18
CA VAL A 29 13.67 9.85 -20.84
C VAL A 29 13.61 10.40 -22.27
N CYS A 30 12.41 10.58 -22.86
CA CYS A 30 12.27 11.07 -24.23
C CYS A 30 12.70 12.55 -24.35
N PRO A 31 13.82 12.87 -25.04
CA PRO A 31 14.36 14.23 -25.02
C PRO A 31 13.60 15.19 -25.95
N VAL A 32 12.94 14.66 -26.99
CA VAL A 32 12.28 15.45 -28.05
C VAL A 32 10.76 15.56 -27.88
N GLY A 33 10.19 14.92 -26.85
CA GLY A 33 8.74 14.90 -26.65
C GLY A 33 7.97 14.08 -27.71
N ALA A 34 8.62 13.10 -28.34
CA ALA A 34 7.94 12.15 -29.22
C ALA A 34 6.98 11.24 -28.43
N ILE A 35 7.36 10.89 -27.21
CA ILE A 35 6.54 10.13 -26.26
C ILE A 35 6.20 11.06 -25.09
N ILE A 36 4.92 11.38 -24.90
CA ILE A 36 4.45 12.33 -23.87
C ILE A 36 3.27 11.77 -23.09
N SER A 37 3.18 12.15 -21.82
CA SER A 37 2.05 11.80 -20.95
C SER A 37 0.79 12.52 -21.41
N LYS A 38 -0.17 11.77 -21.96
CA LYS A 38 -1.48 12.31 -22.36
C LYS A 38 -2.21 13.01 -21.21
N PRO A 39 -2.24 12.47 -19.97
CA PRO A 39 -2.83 13.16 -18.82
C PRO A 39 -2.25 14.54 -18.51
N PHE A 40 -0.97 14.79 -18.82
CA PHE A 40 -0.32 16.09 -18.58
C PHE A 40 -0.32 17.02 -19.80
N LYS A 41 -0.43 16.46 -21.01
CA LYS A 41 -0.35 17.19 -22.28
C LYS A 41 -1.32 18.39 -22.29
N TYR A 42 -0.81 19.57 -22.61
CA TYR A 42 -1.53 20.84 -22.74
C TYR A 42 -2.17 21.42 -21.47
N TRP A 43 -1.89 20.86 -20.29
CA TRP A 43 -2.41 21.43 -19.04
C TRP A 43 -1.67 22.66 -18.57
N THR A 44 -0.34 22.67 -18.66
CA THR A 44 0.52 23.79 -18.23
C THR A 44 1.94 23.61 -18.77
N ARG A 45 2.75 24.68 -18.68
CA ARG A 45 4.19 24.62 -18.98
C ARG A 45 4.97 24.13 -17.77
N SER A 46 5.94 23.26 -18.00
CA SER A 46 6.68 22.59 -16.92
C SER A 46 7.52 23.53 -16.05
N TRP A 47 7.93 24.69 -16.56
CA TRP A 47 8.72 25.69 -15.80
C TRP A 47 7.85 26.59 -14.91
N LEU A 48 6.52 26.53 -15.01
CA LEU A 48 5.61 27.26 -14.13
C LEU A 48 5.30 26.49 -12.84
N LEU A 49 5.60 25.20 -12.81
CA LEU A 49 5.25 24.32 -11.69
C LEU A 49 6.33 24.31 -10.62
N LYS A 50 5.89 24.27 -9.36
CA LYS A 50 6.74 23.93 -8.21
C LYS A 50 7.12 22.45 -8.30
N ARG A 51 8.31 22.11 -7.80
CA ARG A 51 8.87 20.77 -7.85
C ARG A 51 9.45 20.44 -6.51
N GLU A 52 8.92 19.43 -5.87
CA GLU A 52 9.42 18.94 -4.60
C GLU A 52 9.52 17.42 -4.62
N LYS A 53 10.45 16.87 -3.85
CA LYS A 53 10.69 15.43 -3.76
C LYS A 53 10.06 14.86 -2.50
N THR A 54 9.55 13.64 -2.60
CA THR A 54 9.04 12.88 -1.45
C THR A 54 9.13 11.38 -1.72
N THR A 55 8.81 10.58 -0.70
CA THR A 55 8.79 9.12 -0.82
C THR A 55 7.40 8.63 -1.19
N CYS A 56 7.32 7.76 -2.19
CA CYS A 56 6.08 7.07 -2.54
C CYS A 56 5.75 6.00 -1.50
N GLY A 57 4.59 6.14 -0.84
CA GLY A 57 4.09 5.20 0.17
C GLY A 57 3.08 4.17 -0.35
N LEU A 58 2.93 3.98 -1.67
CA LEU A 58 1.89 3.09 -2.23
C LEU A 58 2.24 1.59 -2.17
N CYS A 59 3.51 1.25 -1.96
CA CYS A 59 4.01 -0.12 -1.88
C CYS A 59 5.32 -0.10 -1.06
N PRO A 60 5.90 -1.25 -0.70
CA PRO A 60 6.97 -1.30 0.30
C PRO A 60 8.34 -0.90 -0.25
N VAL A 61 8.43 -0.57 -1.54
CA VAL A 61 9.72 -0.26 -2.18
C VAL A 61 10.33 1.03 -1.64
N GLY A 62 9.54 2.09 -1.43
CA GLY A 62 10.05 3.38 -0.96
C GLY A 62 10.75 4.23 -2.04
N CYS A 63 10.19 4.27 -3.26
CA CYS A 63 10.74 5.05 -4.36
C CYS A 63 10.70 6.56 -4.05
N GLU A 64 11.82 7.27 -4.23
CA GLU A 64 11.83 8.74 -4.25
C GLU A 64 11.20 9.24 -5.56
N ILE A 65 10.22 10.13 -5.44
CA ILE A 65 9.50 10.72 -6.58
C ILE A 65 9.51 12.25 -6.48
N GLN A 66 9.52 12.91 -7.63
CA GLN A 66 9.31 14.34 -7.72
C GLN A 66 7.84 14.62 -8.06
N ILE A 67 7.17 15.45 -7.25
CA ILE A 67 5.81 15.94 -7.52
C ILE A 67 5.90 17.32 -8.14
N GLU A 68 5.25 17.51 -9.29
CA GLU A 68 5.07 18.82 -9.91
C GLU A 68 3.65 19.34 -9.65
N TYR A 69 3.55 20.48 -8.96
CA TYR A 69 2.28 21.02 -8.45
C TYR A 69 2.26 22.56 -8.47
N GLY A 70 1.11 23.13 -8.12
CA GLY A 70 0.91 24.57 -7.96
C GLY A 70 -0.07 25.15 -8.96
N VAL A 71 0.00 26.47 -9.20
CA VAL A 71 -0.77 27.15 -10.25
C VAL A 71 0.11 27.22 -11.48
N GLY A 72 -0.34 26.61 -12.58
CA GLY A 72 0.34 26.66 -13.86
C GLY A 72 0.25 28.01 -14.56
N ASP A 73 -0.36 28.04 -15.75
CA ASP A 73 -0.66 29.28 -16.47
C ASP A 73 -1.98 29.93 -16.03
N TRP A 74 -2.43 30.98 -16.72
CA TRP A 74 -3.68 31.68 -16.38
C TRP A 74 -4.95 30.83 -16.48
N ARG A 75 -4.91 29.65 -17.13
CA ARG A 75 -6.02 28.69 -17.22
C ARG A 75 -5.92 27.56 -16.19
N SER A 76 -4.81 27.51 -15.48
CA SER A 76 -4.46 26.45 -14.55
C SER A 76 -5.06 26.68 -13.17
N LYS A 77 -5.43 25.59 -12.50
CA LYS A 77 -5.88 25.60 -11.10
C LYS A 77 -4.76 25.09 -10.19
N GLU A 78 -4.78 25.47 -8.93
CA GLU A 78 -3.87 24.90 -7.93
C GLU A 78 -4.16 23.40 -7.76
N LYS A 79 -3.24 22.54 -8.20
CA LYS A 79 -3.35 21.08 -8.07
C LYS A 79 -2.00 20.39 -8.30
N VAL A 80 -1.99 19.06 -8.16
CA VAL A 80 -0.88 18.21 -8.62
C VAL A 80 -1.07 17.90 -10.10
N TYR A 81 -0.03 18.17 -10.89
CA TYR A 81 -0.07 18.03 -12.35
C TYR A 81 0.58 16.76 -12.87
N ARG A 82 1.60 16.25 -12.17
CA ARG A 82 2.24 14.96 -12.46
C ARG A 82 3.26 14.62 -11.39
N THR A 83 3.65 13.36 -11.39
CA THR A 83 4.84 12.83 -10.71
C THR A 83 5.91 12.45 -11.73
N LYS A 84 7.15 12.40 -11.29
CA LYS A 84 8.31 11.96 -12.08
C LYS A 84 9.26 11.12 -11.24
N PRO A 85 10.04 10.21 -11.85
CA PRO A 85 11.16 9.60 -11.16
C PRO A 85 12.24 10.66 -10.87
N THR A 86 13.15 10.32 -9.97
CA THR A 86 14.42 11.03 -9.79
C THR A 86 15.51 10.39 -10.64
N ASP A 87 16.77 10.77 -10.42
CA ASP A 87 17.92 10.29 -11.21
C ASP A 87 18.11 8.78 -11.14
N GLU A 88 17.61 8.12 -10.08
CA GLU A 88 17.65 6.66 -9.92
C GLU A 88 16.63 5.92 -10.81
N LEU A 89 15.73 6.64 -11.49
CA LEU A 89 14.70 6.08 -12.37
C LEU A 89 13.75 5.07 -11.68
N ASN A 90 13.60 5.19 -10.37
CA ASN A 90 12.70 4.39 -9.55
C ASN A 90 11.29 4.96 -9.57
N ILE A 91 10.43 4.47 -10.48
CA ILE A 91 8.99 4.78 -10.47
C ILE A 91 8.21 3.68 -11.20
N CYS A 92 6.97 3.45 -10.78
CA CYS A 92 6.03 2.56 -11.48
C CYS A 92 4.76 3.30 -11.91
N ALA A 93 3.88 2.61 -12.64
CA ALA A 93 2.62 3.17 -13.11
C ALA A 93 1.77 3.77 -11.98
N LYS A 94 1.74 3.11 -10.81
CA LYS A 94 0.98 3.54 -9.62
C LYS A 94 1.29 4.99 -9.26
N ALA A 95 2.57 5.33 -9.16
CA ALA A 95 3.00 6.68 -8.84
C ALA A 95 2.95 7.60 -10.08
N PHE A 96 3.46 7.13 -11.24
CA PHE A 96 3.62 7.95 -12.45
C PHE A 96 2.30 8.47 -13.03
N PHE A 97 1.27 7.63 -13.04
CA PHE A 97 -0.06 7.95 -13.58
C PHE A 97 -1.11 8.17 -12.49
N GLY A 98 -0.97 7.52 -11.33
CA GLY A 98 -1.92 7.61 -10.22
C GLY A 98 -1.79 8.84 -9.33
N TYR A 99 -1.07 9.88 -9.74
CA TYR A 99 -0.96 11.13 -8.97
C TYR A 99 -2.28 11.91 -8.91
N ASP A 100 -3.24 11.61 -9.78
CA ASP A 100 -4.53 12.28 -9.86
C ASP A 100 -5.39 12.07 -8.61
N VAL A 101 -5.13 11.02 -7.82
CA VAL A 101 -5.76 10.80 -6.50
C VAL A 101 -5.48 11.93 -5.50
N LEU A 102 -4.44 12.73 -5.71
CA LEU A 102 -4.12 13.88 -4.86
C LEU A 102 -5.05 15.09 -5.12
N ASN A 103 -5.82 15.05 -6.21
CA ASN A 103 -6.64 16.18 -6.67
C ASN A 103 -8.13 16.02 -6.39
N HIS A 104 -8.66 14.81 -6.46
CA HIS A 104 -10.11 14.57 -6.49
C HIS A 104 -10.62 14.05 -5.14
N GLU A 105 -11.82 14.51 -4.75
CA GLU A 105 -12.63 14.00 -3.62
C GLU A 105 -11.91 13.91 -2.27
N ARG A 106 -10.97 14.84 -2.03
CA ARG A 106 -10.13 14.87 -0.83
C ARG A 106 -10.91 15.33 0.41
N LEU A 107 -10.81 14.57 1.50
CA LEU A 107 -11.21 15.02 2.83
C LEU A 107 -10.11 15.97 3.38
N ARG A 108 -10.46 17.22 3.68
CA ARG A 108 -9.47 18.29 4.02
C ARG A 108 -9.59 18.84 5.43
N SER A 109 -10.78 18.72 6.02
CA SER A 109 -11.10 19.15 7.38
C SER A 109 -11.77 17.98 8.12
N PRO A 110 -11.54 17.83 9.43
CA PRO A 110 -12.31 16.87 10.22
C PRO A 110 -13.79 17.23 10.21
N LYS A 111 -14.65 16.21 10.18
CA LYS A 111 -16.10 16.38 10.23
C LYS A 111 -16.73 15.44 11.24
N MET A 112 -17.76 15.94 11.91
CA MET A 112 -18.59 15.21 12.86
C MET A 112 -20.06 15.44 12.50
N TYR A 113 -20.82 14.36 12.29
CA TYR A 113 -22.22 14.37 11.85
C TYR A 113 -22.48 15.30 10.65
N GLY A 114 -21.57 15.26 9.67
CA GLY A 114 -21.67 16.02 8.42
C GLY A 114 -21.25 17.50 8.51
N ARG A 115 -20.83 17.99 9.68
CA ARG A 115 -20.35 19.37 9.89
C ARG A 115 -18.85 19.39 10.14
N GLU A 116 -18.16 20.44 9.70
CA GLU A 116 -16.76 20.63 10.06
C GLU A 116 -16.59 20.77 11.57
N GLU A 117 -15.55 20.17 12.11
CA GLU A 117 -15.27 20.12 13.55
C GLU A 117 -13.79 20.33 13.83
N THR A 118 -13.46 20.82 15.02
CA THR A 118 -12.08 21.09 15.42
C THR A 118 -11.33 19.81 15.79
N SER A 119 -10.03 19.76 15.49
CA SER A 119 -9.15 18.66 15.87
C SER A 119 -9.17 18.38 17.38
N GLY A 120 -9.19 19.44 18.21
CA GLY A 120 -9.20 19.31 19.67
C GLY A 120 -10.48 18.67 20.21
N ASN A 121 -11.66 19.05 19.69
CA ASN A 121 -12.91 18.43 20.08
C ASN A 121 -12.96 16.94 19.71
N ILE A 122 -12.49 16.59 18.51
CA ILE A 122 -12.43 15.19 18.08
C ILE A 122 -11.43 14.40 18.91
N ALA A 123 -10.25 14.95 19.21
CA ALA A 123 -9.26 14.31 20.07
C ALA A 123 -9.84 14.06 21.47
N ASN A 124 -10.53 15.05 22.06
CA ASN A 124 -11.20 14.87 23.35
C ASN A 124 -12.25 13.74 23.30
N LEU A 125 -13.10 13.71 22.27
CA LEU A 125 -14.10 12.65 22.11
C LEU A 125 -13.45 11.26 21.94
N LEU A 126 -12.44 11.14 21.08
CA LEU A 126 -11.70 9.88 20.93
C LEU A 126 -11.07 9.44 22.25
N SER A 127 -10.54 10.38 23.04
CA SER A 127 -9.99 10.07 24.37
C SER A 127 -11.05 9.47 25.30
N MET A 128 -12.31 9.93 25.22
CA MET A 128 -13.41 9.40 26.02
C MET A 128 -13.77 7.97 25.60
N LEU A 129 -13.83 7.68 24.30
CA LEU A 129 -14.06 6.32 23.78
C LEU A 129 -12.97 5.36 24.24
N LEU A 130 -11.70 5.79 24.08
CA LEU A 130 -10.51 5.04 24.46
C LEU A 130 -10.38 4.79 25.97
N LYS A 131 -10.92 5.67 26.82
CA LYS A 131 -10.90 5.48 28.29
C LYS A 131 -12.08 4.64 28.77
N GLY A 132 -13.29 4.99 28.34
CA GLY A 132 -14.53 4.49 28.92
C GLY A 132 -14.92 3.09 28.46
N LYS A 133 -14.64 2.76 27.20
CA LYS A 133 -15.06 1.50 26.55
C LYS A 133 -13.91 0.83 25.80
N HIS A 134 -12.71 0.83 26.37
CA HIS A 134 -11.51 0.31 25.72
C HIS A 134 -11.63 -1.15 25.23
N GLU A 135 -12.29 -2.05 25.99
CA GLU A 135 -12.50 -3.44 25.60
C GLU A 135 -13.53 -3.65 24.46
N GLU A 136 -14.28 -2.60 24.13
CA GLU A 136 -15.27 -2.57 23.04
C GLU A 136 -14.88 -1.56 21.96
N THR A 137 -13.69 -0.97 22.06
CA THR A 137 -13.17 -0.04 21.07
C THR A 137 -12.10 -0.77 20.25
N LEU A 138 -12.23 -0.72 18.93
CA LEU A 138 -11.29 -1.34 17.99
C LEU A 138 -10.59 -0.27 17.16
N LEU A 139 -9.26 -0.31 17.16
CA LEU A 139 -8.43 0.43 16.22
C LEU A 139 -8.03 -0.49 15.06
N VAL A 140 -8.41 -0.15 13.83
CA VAL A 140 -7.94 -0.82 12.62
C VAL A 140 -6.85 0.03 11.98
N LEU A 141 -5.63 -0.49 11.98
CA LEU A 141 -4.44 0.24 11.53
C LEU A 141 -4.07 -0.09 10.10
N SER A 142 -3.79 0.93 9.29
CA SER A 142 -3.28 0.76 7.93
C SER A 142 -1.76 0.64 7.88
N PRO A 143 -1.19 -0.14 6.93
CA PRO A 143 0.20 -0.04 6.53
C PRO A 143 0.59 1.30 5.88
N TYR A 144 -0.32 2.21 5.52
CA TYR A 144 0.01 3.47 4.84
C TYR A 144 0.47 4.62 5.77
N MET A 145 0.63 4.35 7.07
CA MET A 145 0.97 5.36 8.07
C MET A 145 2.49 5.53 8.24
N THR A 146 2.89 6.65 8.85
CA THR A 146 4.31 6.91 9.16
C THR A 146 4.77 6.13 10.39
N ASN A 147 6.09 5.95 10.52
CA ASN A 147 6.70 5.36 11.71
C ASN A 147 6.33 6.16 12.98
N GLU A 148 6.32 7.50 12.89
CA GLU A 148 5.97 8.39 13.99
C GLU A 148 4.50 8.22 14.43
N ASP A 149 3.58 8.03 13.47
CA ASP A 149 2.18 7.76 13.80
C ASP A 149 2.03 6.40 14.48
N TYR A 150 2.77 5.36 14.04
CA TYR A 150 2.77 4.06 14.72
C TYR A 150 3.32 4.15 16.15
N ASP A 151 4.38 4.93 16.39
CA ASP A 151 4.93 5.13 17.73
C ASP A 151 3.91 5.78 18.67
N LEU A 152 3.19 6.79 18.19
CA LEU A 152 2.15 7.46 18.98
C LEU A 152 0.97 6.53 19.23
N ILE A 153 0.56 5.75 18.23
CA ILE A 153 -0.51 4.75 18.39
C ILE A 153 -0.10 3.65 19.36
N ALA A 154 1.14 3.16 19.30
CA ALA A 154 1.65 2.17 20.24
C ALA A 154 1.59 2.68 21.68
N GLN A 155 1.89 3.97 21.91
CA GLN A 155 1.72 4.61 23.22
C GLN A 155 0.25 4.70 23.63
N ILE A 156 -0.64 5.13 22.73
CA ILE A 156 -2.09 5.17 22.99
C ILE A 156 -2.60 3.79 23.41
N VAL A 157 -2.18 2.74 22.70
CA VAL A 157 -2.59 1.36 22.94
C VAL A 157 -2.07 0.86 24.29
N LYS A 158 -0.80 1.12 24.61
CA LYS A 158 -0.23 0.80 25.93
C LYS A 158 -0.94 1.51 27.08
N ILE A 159 -1.38 2.75 26.89
CA ILE A 159 -2.09 3.50 27.94
C ILE A 159 -3.52 2.99 28.12
N THR A 160 -4.20 2.68 27.01
CA THR A 160 -5.65 2.45 27.02
C THR A 160 -6.02 0.97 27.14
N GLY A 161 -5.17 0.06 26.65
CA GLY A 161 -5.46 -1.37 26.53
C GLY A 161 -6.49 -1.70 25.45
N VAL A 162 -6.73 -0.78 24.51
CA VAL A 162 -7.73 -0.92 23.43
C VAL A 162 -7.42 -2.10 22.50
N MET A 163 -8.44 -2.68 21.87
CA MET A 163 -8.24 -3.69 20.83
C MET A 163 -7.59 -3.08 19.59
N VAL A 164 -6.64 -3.79 19.01
CA VAL A 164 -5.96 -3.40 17.76
C VAL A 164 -6.07 -4.53 16.74
N SER A 165 -6.34 -4.18 15.50
CA SER A 165 -6.26 -5.09 14.36
C SER A 165 -5.74 -4.35 13.12
N SER A 166 -5.53 -5.09 12.04
CA SER A 166 -5.05 -4.57 10.74
C SER A 166 -5.42 -5.55 9.65
N THR A 167 -5.47 -5.11 8.39
CA THR A 167 -5.64 -6.02 7.25
C THR A 167 -4.53 -7.08 7.17
N LEU A 168 -3.34 -6.78 7.71
CA LEU A 168 -2.26 -7.76 7.87
C LEU A 168 -2.66 -8.97 8.73
N SER A 169 -3.66 -8.85 9.61
CA SER A 169 -4.13 -9.96 10.43
C SER A 169 -4.86 -11.02 9.60
N LEU A 170 -5.34 -10.67 8.40
CA LEU A 170 -6.13 -11.55 7.54
C LEU A 170 -5.27 -12.56 6.77
N ASP A 171 -4.04 -12.17 6.39
CA ASP A 171 -3.19 -12.97 5.52
C ASP A 171 -1.77 -13.14 6.08
N LEU A 172 -1.05 -12.04 6.35
CA LEU A 172 0.37 -12.06 6.69
C LEU A 172 0.65 -12.54 8.12
N LYS A 173 -0.25 -12.27 9.08
CA LYS A 173 -0.08 -12.67 10.49
C LYS A 173 0.07 -14.18 10.63
N ALA A 174 -0.75 -14.96 9.92
CA ALA A 174 -0.72 -16.42 9.96
C ALA A 174 0.64 -16.98 9.49
N PHE A 175 1.25 -16.37 8.46
CA PHE A 175 2.61 -16.69 8.04
C PHE A 175 3.64 -16.35 9.12
N LEU A 176 3.57 -15.15 9.70
CA LEU A 176 4.54 -14.67 10.69
C LEU A 176 4.48 -15.47 12.00
N GLU A 177 3.29 -15.93 12.41
CA GLU A 177 3.12 -16.79 13.60
C GLU A 177 3.89 -18.11 13.48
N SER A 178 3.92 -18.73 12.29
CA SER A 178 4.67 -19.98 12.09
C SER A 178 6.14 -19.74 11.73
N TYR A 179 6.45 -18.68 10.98
CA TYR A 179 7.83 -18.29 10.65
C TYR A 179 8.61 -17.86 11.90
N GLY A 180 7.99 -17.09 12.79
CA GLY A 180 8.61 -16.54 14.00
C GLY A 180 9.23 -15.17 13.76
N GLU A 181 10.40 -14.92 14.37
CA GLU A 181 11.08 -13.62 14.26
C GLU A 181 11.49 -13.35 12.80
N TYR A 182 10.91 -12.30 12.23
CA TYR A 182 11.20 -11.87 10.87
C TYR A 182 12.20 -10.72 10.87
N GLN A 183 13.31 -10.89 10.14
CA GLN A 183 14.30 -9.86 9.89
C GLN A 183 14.17 -9.34 8.45
N PRO A 184 13.67 -8.11 8.24
CA PRO A 184 13.51 -7.54 6.91
C PRO A 184 14.83 -7.45 6.14
N ILE A 185 14.74 -7.65 4.83
CA ILE A 185 15.86 -7.51 3.89
C ILE A 185 15.56 -6.39 2.89
N GLY A 186 16.60 -5.83 2.26
CA GLY A 186 16.45 -4.66 1.38
C GLY A 186 16.77 -4.94 -0.08
N ILE A 187 16.72 -3.88 -0.90
CA ILE A 187 17.10 -3.93 -2.32
C ILE A 187 18.57 -4.33 -2.50
N GLU A 188 19.45 -4.04 -1.54
CA GLU A 188 20.84 -4.47 -1.61
C GLU A 188 21.01 -6.00 -1.51
N ASP A 189 20.10 -6.70 -0.83
CA ASP A 189 20.08 -8.17 -0.84
C ASP A 189 19.63 -8.70 -2.21
N ILE A 190 18.62 -8.07 -2.82
CA ILE A 190 18.17 -8.38 -4.18
C ILE A 190 19.33 -8.23 -5.17
N LYS A 191 20.03 -7.10 -5.17
CA LYS A 191 21.15 -6.84 -6.09
C LYS A 191 22.30 -7.86 -5.99
N LYS A 192 22.46 -8.50 -4.83
CA LYS A 192 23.55 -9.46 -4.54
C LYS A 192 23.15 -10.93 -4.75
N ALA A 193 21.89 -11.20 -5.06
CA ALA A 193 21.37 -12.55 -5.19
C ALA A 193 21.67 -13.16 -6.56
N ASP A 194 21.98 -14.45 -6.56
CA ASP A 194 22.26 -15.25 -7.77
C ASP A 194 20.96 -15.67 -8.47
N PHE A 195 19.91 -15.94 -7.67
CA PHE A 195 18.58 -16.30 -8.13
C PHE A 195 17.49 -15.82 -7.18
N TYR A 196 16.26 -15.84 -7.68
CA TYR A 196 15.08 -15.37 -6.98
C TYR A 196 13.99 -16.42 -7.06
N VAL A 197 13.22 -16.60 -5.99
CA VAL A 197 12.06 -17.48 -5.98
C VAL A 197 10.84 -16.65 -5.63
N PHE A 198 9.84 -16.65 -6.51
CA PHE A 198 8.58 -15.96 -6.30
C PHE A 198 7.51 -16.93 -5.82
N ILE A 199 6.90 -16.62 -4.68
CA ILE A 199 5.86 -17.46 -4.06
C ILE A 199 4.65 -16.58 -3.72
N GLY A 200 3.48 -17.00 -4.18
CA GLY A 200 2.20 -16.29 -3.97
C GLY A 200 1.76 -15.48 -5.18
N GLU A 201 1.12 -14.34 -4.93
CA GLU A 201 0.54 -13.46 -5.96
C GLU A 201 1.60 -12.67 -6.76
N ASP A 202 1.16 -12.04 -7.87
CA ASP A 202 2.02 -11.31 -8.80
C ASP A 202 2.81 -10.17 -8.12
N ILE A 203 4.10 -10.43 -7.94
CA ILE A 203 5.07 -9.55 -7.31
C ILE A 203 5.29 -8.28 -8.13
N THR A 204 5.23 -8.37 -9.45
CA THR A 204 5.37 -7.21 -10.34
C THR A 204 4.14 -6.32 -10.35
N SER A 205 2.98 -6.83 -9.91
CA SER A 205 1.80 -6.02 -9.61
C SER A 205 1.87 -5.36 -8.22
N THR A 206 2.48 -6.02 -7.24
CA THR A 206 2.58 -5.51 -5.85
C THR A 206 3.70 -4.46 -5.73
N ALA A 207 4.93 -4.83 -6.11
CA ALA A 207 6.14 -4.02 -5.97
C ALA A 207 6.92 -3.95 -7.30
N PRO A 208 6.43 -3.22 -8.31
CA PRO A 208 6.91 -3.33 -9.69
C PRO A 208 8.39 -2.95 -9.85
N VAL A 209 8.87 -1.96 -9.09
CA VAL A 209 10.25 -1.47 -9.15
C VAL A 209 11.27 -2.50 -8.66
N LEU A 210 10.87 -3.50 -7.86
CA LEU A 210 11.80 -4.59 -7.47
C LEU A 210 12.34 -5.33 -8.69
N SER A 211 11.50 -5.51 -9.71
CA SER A 211 11.92 -6.16 -10.96
C SER A 211 13.05 -5.42 -11.70
N TYR A 212 13.29 -4.14 -11.42
CA TYR A 212 14.36 -3.36 -12.06
C TYR A 212 15.74 -3.78 -11.56
N TYR A 213 15.78 -4.39 -10.37
CA TYR A 213 17.00 -4.84 -9.70
C TYR A 213 17.28 -6.33 -9.88
N ILE A 214 16.34 -7.07 -10.45
CA ILE A 214 16.47 -8.52 -10.69
C ILE A 214 17.24 -8.75 -11.97
N LYS A 215 18.42 -9.38 -11.86
CA LYS A 215 19.33 -9.66 -12.99
C LYS A 215 19.69 -11.14 -13.16
N GLY A 216 19.15 -12.01 -12.30
CA GLY A 216 19.46 -13.44 -12.24
C GLY A 216 18.29 -14.33 -12.65
N ARG A 217 18.43 -15.65 -12.40
CA ARG A 217 17.36 -16.62 -12.68
C ARG A 217 16.19 -16.38 -11.73
N VAL A 218 14.99 -16.40 -12.27
CA VAL A 218 13.76 -16.32 -11.48
C VAL A 218 13.07 -17.67 -11.54
N TYR A 219 12.72 -18.20 -10.38
CA TYR A 219 11.85 -19.36 -10.22
C TYR A 219 10.51 -18.90 -9.68
N ARG A 220 9.45 -19.67 -9.96
CA ARG A 220 8.11 -19.35 -9.50
C ARG A 220 7.38 -20.58 -8.99
N ILE A 221 6.63 -20.38 -7.91
CA ILE A 221 5.66 -21.32 -7.37
C ILE A 221 4.32 -20.59 -7.29
N GLY A 222 3.35 -21.04 -8.09
CA GLY A 222 2.03 -20.44 -8.19
C GLY A 222 1.76 -19.80 -9.54
N LYS A 223 0.70 -19.01 -9.63
CA LYS A 223 0.27 -18.36 -10.88
C LYS A 223 0.69 -16.90 -10.87
N GLY A 224 1.42 -16.46 -11.90
CA GLY A 224 1.77 -15.06 -12.12
C GLY A 224 1.57 -14.66 -13.58
N THR A 225 1.05 -13.45 -13.81
CA THR A 225 0.78 -12.95 -15.17
C THR A 225 1.85 -11.97 -15.65
N ARG A 226 2.21 -10.93 -14.87
CA ARG A 226 3.12 -9.86 -15.34
C ARG A 226 4.60 -10.10 -15.04
N ASP A 227 4.90 -10.94 -14.08
CA ASP A 227 6.25 -11.44 -13.78
C ASP A 227 6.84 -12.28 -14.92
N GLN A 228 6.04 -12.68 -15.92
CA GLN A 228 6.51 -13.31 -17.17
C GLN A 228 7.61 -12.53 -17.87
N LYS A 229 7.70 -11.21 -17.70
CA LYS A 229 8.79 -10.39 -18.26
C LYS A 229 10.18 -10.80 -17.76
N LEU A 230 10.25 -11.48 -16.62
CA LEU A 230 11.48 -12.01 -16.03
C LEU A 230 11.79 -13.44 -16.49
N ASN A 231 10.95 -14.01 -17.38
CA ASN A 231 11.02 -15.38 -17.88
C ASN A 231 11.20 -16.41 -16.74
N PRO A 232 10.26 -16.47 -15.77
CA PRO A 232 10.40 -17.35 -14.61
C PRO A 232 10.33 -18.83 -15.02
N ILE A 233 11.14 -19.66 -14.35
CA ILE A 233 11.08 -21.11 -14.42
C ILE A 233 10.08 -21.60 -13.37
N GLU A 234 9.01 -22.25 -13.81
CA GLU A 234 8.02 -22.85 -12.90
C GLU A 234 8.65 -24.04 -12.19
N ILE A 235 8.53 -24.06 -10.87
CA ILE A 235 9.01 -25.16 -10.01
C ILE A 235 7.93 -25.55 -9.00
N GLN A 236 8.06 -26.73 -8.42
CA GLN A 236 7.24 -27.17 -7.30
C GLN A 236 7.90 -26.80 -5.96
N LYS A 237 7.14 -26.94 -4.86
CA LYS A 237 7.63 -26.63 -3.51
C LYS A 237 8.85 -27.49 -3.14
N GLU A 238 8.87 -28.74 -3.58
CA GLU A 238 9.93 -29.70 -3.27
C GLU A 238 11.26 -29.33 -3.96
N ASP A 239 11.19 -28.66 -5.12
CA ASP A 239 12.36 -28.27 -5.90
C ASP A 239 13.21 -27.19 -5.21
N LEU A 240 12.63 -26.45 -4.26
CA LEU A 240 13.35 -25.42 -3.50
C LEU A 240 14.56 -25.98 -2.75
N GLN A 241 14.47 -27.24 -2.32
CA GLN A 241 15.57 -27.93 -1.63
C GLN A 241 16.75 -28.24 -2.56
N ASN A 242 16.53 -28.25 -3.88
CA ASN A 242 17.56 -28.53 -4.88
C ASN A 242 18.29 -27.27 -5.36
N LEU A 243 17.83 -26.08 -4.97
CA LEU A 243 18.46 -24.82 -5.35
C LEU A 243 19.73 -24.60 -4.52
N GLU A 244 20.77 -24.10 -5.18
CA GLU A 244 22.07 -23.79 -4.58
C GLU A 244 22.51 -22.36 -4.93
N GLY A 245 23.24 -21.71 -4.03
CA GLY A 245 23.74 -20.34 -4.18
C GLY A 245 23.02 -19.32 -3.31
N LYS A 246 23.26 -18.03 -3.56
CA LYS A 246 22.65 -16.93 -2.79
C LYS A 246 21.25 -16.63 -3.33
N GLY A 247 20.26 -17.34 -2.82
CA GLY A 247 18.86 -17.16 -3.17
C GLY A 247 18.14 -16.11 -2.33
N VAL A 248 17.27 -15.33 -2.98
CA VAL A 248 16.24 -14.52 -2.31
C VAL A 248 14.86 -15.08 -2.61
N ILE A 249 14.12 -15.46 -1.58
CA ILE A 249 12.72 -15.83 -1.67
C ILE A 249 11.90 -14.55 -1.49
N VAL A 250 11.11 -14.20 -2.49
CA VAL A 250 10.16 -13.09 -2.43
C VAL A 250 8.77 -13.67 -2.26
N PHE A 251 8.20 -13.47 -1.07
CA PHE A 251 6.95 -14.08 -0.65
C PHE A 251 5.86 -13.03 -0.51
N ASN A 252 4.71 -13.28 -1.12
CA ASN A 252 3.54 -12.42 -1.06
C ASN A 252 2.34 -13.19 -0.49
N ALA A 253 1.92 -12.83 0.72
CA ALA A 253 0.81 -13.48 1.41
C ALA A 253 -0.57 -12.97 0.97
N ILE A 254 -0.65 -11.88 0.20
CA ILE A 254 -1.93 -11.22 -0.09
C ILE A 254 -2.90 -12.18 -0.77
N GLY A 255 -4.06 -12.40 -0.15
CA GLY A 255 -5.10 -13.30 -0.66
C GLY A 255 -4.79 -14.80 -0.51
N MET A 256 -3.68 -15.16 0.15
CA MET A 256 -3.38 -16.54 0.52
C MET A 256 -4.24 -16.99 1.69
N LYS A 257 -4.65 -18.25 1.69
CA LYS A 257 -5.43 -18.81 2.81
C LYS A 257 -4.58 -18.88 4.08
N PRO A 258 -5.13 -18.62 5.28
CA PRO A 258 -4.36 -18.65 6.52
C PRO A 258 -3.64 -19.98 6.78
N GLN A 259 -4.27 -21.11 6.46
CA GLN A 259 -3.64 -22.43 6.60
C GLN A 259 -2.43 -22.58 5.67
N GLU A 260 -2.56 -22.20 4.41
CA GLU A 260 -1.48 -22.23 3.43
C GLU A 260 -0.33 -21.29 3.84
N ALA A 261 -0.66 -20.09 4.34
CA ALA A 261 0.29 -19.13 4.86
C ALA A 261 1.10 -19.71 6.05
N ARG A 262 0.45 -20.41 6.98
CA ARG A 262 1.14 -21.11 8.10
C ARG A 262 2.08 -22.20 7.60
N GLU A 263 1.64 -23.01 6.65
CA GLU A 263 2.45 -24.08 6.05
C GLU A 263 3.69 -23.52 5.34
N TRP A 264 3.55 -22.40 4.63
CA TRP A 264 4.68 -21.69 4.05
C TRP A 264 5.60 -21.10 5.10
N GLY A 265 5.07 -20.46 6.15
CA GLY A 265 5.90 -19.87 7.20
C GLY A 265 6.75 -20.91 7.93
N ALA A 266 6.18 -22.07 8.28
CA ALA A 266 6.92 -23.17 8.89
C ALA A 266 8.00 -23.72 7.93
N TYR A 267 7.63 -23.97 6.67
CA TYR A 267 8.55 -24.52 5.68
C TYR A 267 9.70 -23.56 5.34
N LEU A 268 9.41 -22.28 5.10
CA LEU A 268 10.41 -21.28 4.74
C LEU A 268 11.34 -20.94 5.89
N LYS A 269 10.87 -21.03 7.14
CA LYS A 269 11.72 -20.88 8.33
C LYS A 269 12.84 -21.91 8.32
N ASP A 270 12.49 -23.19 8.14
CA ASP A 270 13.46 -24.28 8.13
C ASP A 270 14.36 -24.20 6.89
N LEU A 271 13.78 -23.96 5.70
CA LEU A 271 14.52 -23.83 4.45
C LEU A 271 15.53 -22.67 4.48
N CYS A 272 15.13 -21.48 4.92
CA CYS A 272 16.03 -20.32 4.99
C CYS A 272 17.16 -20.55 5.99
N LYS A 273 16.88 -21.25 7.09
CA LYS A 273 17.90 -21.62 8.08
C LYS A 273 18.88 -22.66 7.53
N GLU A 274 18.39 -23.67 6.82
CA GLU A 274 19.20 -24.76 6.25
C GLU A 274 20.06 -24.28 5.07
N LYS A 275 19.45 -23.54 4.13
CA LYS A 275 20.08 -23.13 2.86
C LYS A 275 20.75 -21.75 2.92
N GLY A 276 20.50 -20.97 3.97
CA GLY A 276 20.96 -19.59 4.06
C GLY A 276 20.27 -18.64 3.08
N PHE A 277 19.10 -19.03 2.54
CA PHE A 277 18.30 -18.16 1.68
C PHE A 277 17.73 -16.99 2.49
N ARG A 278 17.59 -15.85 1.82
CA ARG A 278 17.06 -14.62 2.43
C ARG A 278 15.58 -14.50 2.07
N LEU A 279 14.74 -14.14 3.03
CA LEU A 279 13.28 -13.97 2.83
C LEU A 279 12.89 -12.50 2.76
N MET A 280 12.30 -12.09 1.64
CA MET A 280 11.64 -10.80 1.45
C MET A 280 10.14 -10.98 1.48
N LEU A 281 9.48 -10.38 2.47
CA LEU A 281 8.03 -10.30 2.49
C LEU A 281 7.57 -9.10 1.67
N LEU A 282 6.45 -9.25 0.98
CA LEU A 282 5.76 -8.16 0.30
C LEU A 282 4.35 -7.98 0.87
N TYR A 283 4.03 -6.72 1.13
CA TYR A 283 2.70 -6.25 1.50
C TYR A 283 2.53 -4.81 1.02
N ASP A 284 1.40 -4.17 1.33
CA ASP A 284 1.14 -2.78 0.98
C ASP A 284 1.94 -1.78 1.82
N GLY A 285 2.12 -0.57 1.29
CA GLY A 285 2.60 0.60 2.04
C GLY A 285 3.88 0.41 2.87
N ASN A 286 3.87 1.01 4.06
CA ASN A 286 4.91 0.97 5.11
C ASN A 286 4.70 -0.22 6.08
N PHE A 287 4.31 -1.40 5.58
CA PHE A 287 4.06 -2.55 6.46
C PHE A 287 5.30 -2.98 7.28
N LEU A 288 6.52 -2.73 6.78
CA LEU A 288 7.75 -2.99 7.56
C LEU A 288 7.85 -2.04 8.76
N GLY A 289 7.40 -0.79 8.61
CA GLY A 289 7.29 0.16 9.72
C GLY A 289 6.22 -0.32 10.71
N PHE A 290 5.07 -0.76 10.20
CA PHE A 290 4.05 -1.37 11.05
C PHE A 290 4.60 -2.53 11.88
N LEU A 291 5.29 -3.51 11.27
CA LEU A 291 5.88 -4.65 11.99
C LEU A 291 6.98 -4.26 12.97
N LYS A 292 7.70 -3.15 12.71
CA LYS A 292 8.75 -2.62 13.59
C LYS A 292 8.16 -1.98 14.86
N HIS A 293 7.01 -1.32 14.74
CA HIS A 293 6.46 -0.47 15.80
C HIS A 293 5.25 -1.09 16.53
N ILE A 294 4.50 -2.00 15.87
CA ILE A 294 3.31 -2.65 16.42
C ILE A 294 3.58 -4.16 16.59
N PRO A 295 3.66 -4.68 17.83
CA PRO A 295 3.81 -6.11 18.09
C PRO A 295 2.69 -6.96 17.47
N LEU A 296 3.07 -8.03 16.78
CA LEU A 296 2.12 -9.00 16.21
C LEU A 296 1.20 -9.62 17.27
N SER A 297 1.69 -9.75 18.51
CA SER A 297 0.92 -10.29 19.64
C SER A 297 -0.26 -9.40 20.03
N TRP A 298 -0.25 -8.11 19.68
CA TRP A 298 -1.35 -7.18 19.95
C TRP A 298 -2.48 -7.27 18.93
N LEU A 299 -2.25 -7.92 17.79
CA LEU A 299 -3.23 -7.95 16.71
C LEU A 299 -4.32 -8.98 17.01
N SER A 300 -5.52 -8.49 17.25
CA SER A 300 -6.73 -9.30 17.28
C SER A 300 -7.08 -9.79 15.87
N ASP A 301 -7.74 -10.95 15.79
CA ASP A 301 -8.42 -11.32 14.55
C ASP A 301 -9.45 -10.23 14.19
N LEU A 302 -9.44 -9.82 12.92
CA LEU A 302 -10.23 -8.67 12.49
C LEU A 302 -11.74 -8.96 12.55
N HIS A 303 -12.19 -10.18 12.21
CA HIS A 303 -13.61 -10.51 12.21
C HIS A 303 -14.16 -10.60 13.63
N GLU A 304 -13.44 -11.30 14.52
CA GLU A 304 -13.79 -11.38 15.95
C GLU A 304 -13.82 -9.99 16.59
N ALA A 305 -12.82 -9.16 16.30
CA ALA A 305 -12.74 -7.79 16.83
C ALA A 305 -13.88 -6.91 16.33
N LEU A 306 -14.25 -7.00 15.04
CA LEU A 306 -15.37 -6.25 14.48
C LEU A 306 -16.72 -6.66 15.10
N GLN A 307 -16.91 -7.93 15.44
CA GLN A 307 -18.15 -8.39 16.09
C GLN A 307 -18.28 -7.91 17.54
N ARG A 308 -17.15 -7.80 18.26
CA ARG A 308 -17.13 -7.29 19.64
C ARG A 308 -17.22 -5.77 19.73
N ALA A 309 -16.73 -5.06 18.71
CA ALA A 309 -16.60 -3.61 18.75
C ALA A 309 -17.97 -2.90 18.87
N LYS A 310 -18.03 -1.92 19.77
CA LYS A 310 -19.05 -0.87 19.82
C LYS A 310 -18.53 0.44 19.24
N ASN A 311 -17.22 0.68 19.33
CA ASN A 311 -16.56 1.82 18.71
C ASN A 311 -15.51 1.32 17.73
N LEU A 312 -15.60 1.74 16.48
CA LEU A 312 -14.64 1.38 15.44
C LEU A 312 -13.90 2.63 14.96
N VAL A 313 -12.58 2.59 15.03
CA VAL A 313 -11.70 3.64 14.53
C VAL A 313 -10.80 3.06 13.45
N ILE A 314 -11.03 3.44 12.20
CA ILE A 314 -10.27 2.96 11.04
C ILE A 314 -9.25 4.02 10.64
N PHE A 315 -7.97 3.66 10.66
CA PHE A 315 -6.88 4.53 10.27
C PHE A 315 -6.44 4.26 8.84
N GLY A 316 -6.97 4.98 7.85
CA GLY A 316 -6.43 4.96 6.49
C GLY A 316 -6.58 3.63 5.76
N GLU A 317 -7.60 2.85 6.11
CA GLU A 317 -7.94 1.61 5.42
C GLU A 317 -9.34 1.64 4.83
N ASP A 318 -9.53 0.81 3.81
CA ASP A 318 -10.82 0.55 3.20
C ASP A 318 -11.11 -0.95 3.25
N LEU A 319 -11.86 -1.36 4.27
CA LEU A 319 -12.20 -2.76 4.52
C LEU A 319 -12.99 -3.41 3.37
N THR A 320 -13.52 -2.61 2.44
CA THR A 320 -14.22 -3.11 1.24
C THR A 320 -13.30 -3.84 0.26
N ASP A 321 -11.99 -3.66 0.37
CA ASP A 321 -11.00 -4.45 -0.38
C ASP A 321 -10.95 -5.92 0.09
N TYR A 322 -11.50 -6.23 1.28
CA TYR A 322 -11.37 -7.52 1.96
C TYR A 322 -12.71 -8.14 2.36
N MET A 323 -13.70 -7.32 2.70
CA MET A 323 -15.03 -7.73 3.13
C MET A 323 -16.10 -7.17 2.19
N LYS A 324 -17.21 -7.89 2.05
CA LYS A 324 -18.34 -7.40 1.26
C LYS A 324 -19.06 -6.27 2.00
N MET A 325 -19.62 -5.32 1.26
CA MET A 325 -20.35 -4.20 1.87
C MET A 325 -21.52 -4.66 2.74
N GLU A 326 -22.24 -5.71 2.35
CA GLU A 326 -23.38 -6.22 3.13
C GLU A 326 -22.95 -6.80 4.49
N GLU A 327 -21.70 -7.25 4.60
CA GLU A 327 -21.14 -7.74 5.87
C GLU A 327 -20.69 -6.56 6.75
N LEU A 328 -20.10 -5.54 6.14
CA LEU A 328 -19.70 -4.30 6.83
C LEU A 328 -20.90 -3.48 7.31
N GLU A 329 -21.98 -3.39 6.53
CA GLU A 329 -23.20 -2.69 6.93
C GLU A 329 -23.80 -3.29 8.21
N LYS A 330 -23.80 -4.62 8.36
CA LYS A 330 -24.23 -5.29 9.59
C LYS A 330 -23.34 -4.96 10.78
N VAL A 331 -22.03 -4.84 10.56
CA VAL A 331 -21.11 -4.37 11.60
C VAL A 331 -21.47 -2.95 11.99
N PHE A 332 -21.67 -2.05 11.01
CA PHE A 332 -21.97 -0.64 11.25
C PHE A 332 -23.28 -0.42 12.00
N GLU A 333 -24.31 -1.22 11.75
CA GLU A 333 -25.58 -1.19 12.50
C GLU A 333 -25.39 -1.49 14.00
N GLY A 334 -24.37 -2.28 14.37
CA GLY A 334 -24.06 -2.65 15.74
C GLY A 334 -23.15 -1.66 16.49
N LEU A 335 -22.56 -0.69 15.78
CA LEU A 335 -21.64 0.31 16.32
C LEU A 335 -22.40 1.49 16.95
N GLU A 336 -21.90 1.97 18.08
CA GLU A 336 -22.26 3.27 18.65
C GLU A 336 -21.54 4.40 17.90
N HIS A 337 -20.27 4.17 17.54
CA HIS A 337 -19.43 5.16 16.86
C HIS A 337 -18.55 4.51 15.80
N LEU A 338 -18.62 5.04 14.57
CA LEU A 338 -17.69 4.78 13.48
C LEU A 338 -16.88 6.05 13.20
N VAL A 339 -15.56 5.94 13.41
CA VAL A 339 -14.57 6.97 13.12
C VAL A 339 -13.67 6.50 12.00
N VAL A 340 -13.57 7.28 10.92
CA VAL A 340 -12.76 6.92 9.76
C VAL A 340 -11.75 8.01 9.45
N PHE A 341 -10.47 7.69 9.56
CA PHE A 341 -9.40 8.50 8.97
C PHE A 341 -9.28 8.12 7.49
N SER A 342 -9.56 9.05 6.60
CA SER A 342 -9.55 8.79 5.15
C SER A 342 -8.97 9.98 4.38
N PRO A 343 -8.19 9.73 3.32
CA PRO A 343 -7.79 10.77 2.38
C PRO A 343 -8.96 11.33 1.58
N PHE A 344 -10.08 10.58 1.52
CA PHE A 344 -11.20 10.84 0.63
C PHE A 344 -12.52 10.95 1.40
N GLU A 345 -13.45 11.72 0.85
CA GLU A 345 -14.81 11.90 1.40
C GLU A 345 -15.75 10.71 1.11
N ASP A 346 -15.35 9.83 0.20
CA ASP A 346 -16.10 8.70 -0.30
C ASP A 346 -15.76 7.37 0.43
N GLY A 347 -16.30 6.26 -0.07
CA GLY A 347 -16.08 4.93 0.52
C GLY A 347 -16.57 4.84 1.95
N LEU A 348 -15.79 4.23 2.85
CA LEU A 348 -16.16 4.07 4.26
C LEU A 348 -16.39 5.42 4.99
N ALA A 349 -15.78 6.52 4.53
CA ALA A 349 -15.97 7.83 5.13
C ALA A 349 -17.40 8.39 4.94
N GLN A 350 -18.22 7.80 4.06
CA GLN A 350 -19.63 8.17 3.91
C GLN A 350 -20.52 7.58 5.01
N TYR A 351 -20.11 6.44 5.58
CA TYR A 351 -20.85 5.74 6.63
C TYR A 351 -20.46 6.23 8.04
N ALA A 352 -19.30 6.89 8.16
CA ALA A 352 -18.76 7.34 9.43
C ALA A 352 -19.49 8.56 10.01
N GLN A 353 -19.82 8.52 11.30
CA GLN A 353 -20.30 9.71 12.01
C GLN A 353 -19.18 10.74 12.18
N ILE A 354 -17.94 10.27 12.33
CA ILE A 354 -16.75 11.12 12.47
C ILE A 354 -15.77 10.73 11.38
N LYS A 355 -15.36 11.70 10.57
CA LYS A 355 -14.33 11.49 9.54
C LYS A 355 -13.19 12.47 9.75
N ILE A 356 -11.98 11.96 9.66
CA ILE A 356 -10.76 12.73 9.91
C ILE A 356 -9.89 12.62 8.65
N PRO A 357 -9.36 13.73 8.11
CA PRO A 357 -8.54 13.68 6.91
C PRO A 357 -7.35 12.74 7.06
N MET A 358 -6.98 12.05 5.97
CA MET A 358 -5.72 11.34 5.84
C MET A 358 -4.79 11.85 4.75
N SER A 359 -3.55 12.12 5.14
CA SER A 359 -2.52 12.63 4.23
C SER A 359 -1.95 11.53 3.34
N LEU A 360 -1.74 11.85 2.06
CA LEU A 360 -1.03 11.01 1.08
C LEU A 360 0.41 11.52 0.86
N MET A 361 1.13 10.91 -0.09
CA MET A 361 2.46 11.34 -0.50
C MET A 361 2.51 12.85 -0.83
N GLY A 362 3.44 13.57 -0.22
CA GLY A 362 3.58 15.04 -0.35
C GLY A 362 2.76 15.86 0.64
N GLU A 363 1.86 15.22 1.41
CA GLU A 363 1.03 15.84 2.44
C GLU A 363 1.48 15.48 3.87
N THR A 364 2.34 14.47 4.01
CA THR A 364 2.85 13.96 5.29
C THR A 364 4.34 14.22 5.44
N ASP A 365 4.76 14.65 6.63
CA ASP A 365 6.16 14.72 7.07
C ASP A 365 6.40 13.60 8.09
N GLY A 366 7.52 12.89 7.97
CA GLY A 366 7.81 11.70 8.79
C GLY A 366 8.72 10.71 8.08
N THR A 367 8.76 9.48 8.59
CA THR A 367 9.61 8.41 8.08
C THR A 367 8.82 7.15 7.74
N LEU A 368 9.27 6.46 6.70
CA LEU A 368 8.76 5.16 6.27
C LEU A 368 9.91 4.15 6.31
N THR A 369 9.63 2.94 6.79
CA THR A 369 10.55 1.79 6.74
C THR A 369 10.26 1.01 5.46
N THR A 370 11.20 1.02 4.50
CA THR A 370 10.96 0.50 3.15
C THR A 370 12.04 -0.50 2.74
N LEU A 371 11.85 -1.20 1.62
CA LEU A 371 12.87 -2.08 1.04
C LEU A 371 14.12 -1.30 0.56
N MET A 372 14.00 0.01 0.34
CA MET A 372 15.13 0.92 0.10
C MET A 372 15.75 1.49 1.39
N GLY A 373 15.39 0.95 2.56
CA GLY A 373 15.79 1.45 3.87
C GLY A 373 14.80 2.44 4.46
N GLU A 374 15.20 3.13 5.53
CA GLU A 374 14.40 4.22 6.10
C GLU A 374 14.42 5.43 5.17
N LYS A 375 13.23 5.92 4.83
CA LYS A 375 13.02 7.01 3.87
C LYS A 375 12.19 8.12 4.50
N LYS A 376 12.62 9.36 4.30
CA LYS A 376 11.85 10.53 4.73
C LYS A 376 10.74 10.85 3.72
N THR A 377 9.55 11.15 4.22
CA THR A 377 8.49 11.82 3.44
C THR A 377 8.47 13.30 3.82
N LEU A 378 8.20 14.17 2.85
CA LEU A 378 8.12 15.61 3.05
C LEU A 378 6.72 16.13 2.78
N LYS A 379 6.26 17.02 3.66
CA LYS A 379 5.02 17.78 3.52
C LYS A 379 5.29 19.11 2.81
N PHE A 380 4.72 19.28 1.63
CA PHE A 380 4.80 20.52 0.86
C PHE A 380 3.51 20.86 0.09
N LEU A 381 2.57 19.91 0.01
CA LEU A 381 1.26 20.15 -0.57
C LEU A 381 0.38 20.93 0.42
N PRO A 382 -0.41 21.90 -0.07
CA PRO A 382 -1.22 22.76 0.78
C PRO A 382 -2.42 22.00 1.38
N LYS A 383 -2.99 22.53 2.47
CA LYS A 383 -4.22 22.02 3.11
C LYS A 383 -4.16 20.55 3.53
N ALA A 384 -2.98 20.11 3.95
CA ALA A 384 -2.76 18.78 4.49
C ALA A 384 -2.92 18.76 6.01
N PHE A 385 -3.75 17.86 6.49
CA PHE A 385 -3.97 17.62 7.92
C PHE A 385 -2.71 17.05 8.58
N ASN A 386 -2.44 17.42 9.84
CA ASN A 386 -1.27 16.93 10.57
C ASN A 386 -1.69 15.81 11.54
N HIS A 387 -1.43 14.58 11.13
CA HIS A 387 -1.78 13.36 11.84
C HIS A 387 -1.01 13.20 13.13
N THR A 388 0.30 13.37 13.01
CA THR A 388 1.23 13.21 14.11
C THR A 388 0.91 14.21 15.22
N GLU A 389 0.59 15.46 14.86
CA GLU A 389 0.16 16.46 15.84
C GLU A 389 -1.20 16.12 16.47
N PHE A 390 -2.15 15.64 15.67
CA PHE A 390 -3.45 15.19 16.17
C PHE A 390 -3.29 14.04 17.19
N LEU A 391 -2.46 13.04 16.89
CA LEU A 391 -2.19 11.91 17.77
C LEU A 391 -1.43 12.33 19.04
N ARG A 392 -0.51 13.30 18.94
CA ARG A 392 0.15 13.91 20.11
C ARG A 392 -0.86 14.59 21.02
N SER A 393 -1.74 15.42 20.46
CA SER A 393 -2.81 16.07 21.23
C SER A 393 -3.77 15.05 21.85
N LEU A 394 -4.12 13.97 21.13
CA LEU A 394 -4.92 12.88 21.68
C LEU A 394 -4.25 12.22 22.90
N LEU A 395 -2.93 11.97 22.83
CA LEU A 395 -2.16 11.42 23.94
C LEU A 395 -2.20 12.32 25.19
N GLU A 396 -2.15 13.64 25.02
CA GLU A 396 -2.23 14.58 26.15
C GLU A 396 -3.55 14.48 26.92
N TYR A 397 -4.64 14.05 26.26
CA TYR A 397 -5.91 13.81 26.91
C TYR A 397 -5.97 12.47 27.64
N LEU A 398 -5.07 11.52 27.40
CA LEU A 398 -5.12 10.17 27.98
C LEU A 398 -4.53 10.13 29.39
N PRO A 399 -4.99 9.18 30.26
CA PRO A 399 -4.49 9.10 31.61
C PRO A 399 -3.06 8.54 31.63
N GLN A 400 -2.37 8.67 32.76
CA GLN A 400 -1.11 7.96 32.97
C GLN A 400 -1.36 6.49 33.34
N GLY A 401 -0.44 5.62 32.93
CA GLY A 401 -0.46 4.19 33.24
C GLY A 401 -0.18 3.32 32.03
N GLU A 402 0.01 2.03 32.26
CA GLU A 402 0.16 1.01 31.22
C GLU A 402 -0.82 -0.13 31.44
N LYS A 403 -1.35 -0.64 30.33
CA LYS A 403 -2.28 -1.77 30.23
C LYS A 403 -1.85 -2.66 29.08
N GLU A 404 -2.12 -3.95 29.23
CA GLU A 404 -2.03 -4.91 28.14
C GLU A 404 -3.21 -4.69 27.17
N PRO A 405 -2.98 -4.69 25.84
CA PRO A 405 -4.05 -4.61 24.86
C PRO A 405 -4.99 -5.82 24.95
N VAL A 406 -6.28 -5.59 24.74
CA VAL A 406 -7.24 -6.69 24.58
C VAL A 406 -7.01 -7.36 23.23
N VAL A 407 -6.72 -8.67 23.27
CA VAL A 407 -6.43 -9.47 22.07
C VAL A 407 -7.47 -10.57 21.93
N LEU A 408 -8.26 -10.50 20.85
CA LEU A 408 -9.20 -11.56 20.48
C LEU A 408 -8.53 -12.54 19.52
N LYS A 409 -8.60 -13.82 19.87
CA LYS A 409 -8.13 -14.91 19.01
C LYS A 409 -9.28 -15.38 18.13
N GLY A 410 -8.98 -15.61 16.85
CA GLY A 410 -9.89 -16.14 15.87
C GLY A 410 -9.11 -16.72 14.69
N GLU A 411 -9.81 -17.42 13.82
CA GLU A 411 -9.26 -17.86 12.53
C GLU A 411 -9.71 -16.87 11.46
N PRO A 412 -8.78 -16.27 10.69
CA PRO A 412 -9.16 -15.35 9.65
C PRO A 412 -10.04 -16.03 8.61
N LYS A 413 -11.12 -15.36 8.19
CA LYS A 413 -11.95 -15.88 7.10
C LYS A 413 -11.16 -15.82 5.79
N ASP A 414 -11.35 -16.85 4.96
CA ASP A 414 -10.89 -16.86 3.59
C ASP A 414 -11.46 -15.65 2.84
N PHE A 415 -10.57 -14.83 2.28
CA PHE A 415 -10.93 -13.76 1.35
C PHE A 415 -10.05 -13.87 0.12
N LYS A 416 -10.53 -13.33 -1.00
CA LYS A 416 -9.74 -13.24 -2.23
C LYS A 416 -9.59 -11.78 -2.60
N ARG A 417 -8.35 -11.30 -2.60
CA ARG A 417 -7.99 -9.97 -3.08
C ARG A 417 -7.17 -10.12 -4.35
N GLU A 418 -7.77 -9.79 -5.49
CA GLU A 418 -7.04 -9.80 -6.76
C GLU A 418 -6.14 -8.57 -6.86
N MET A 419 -4.84 -8.82 -7.00
CA MET A 419 -3.84 -7.79 -7.12
C MET A 419 -3.62 -7.47 -8.60
N HIS A 420 -3.77 -6.21 -8.98
CA HIS A 420 -3.43 -5.74 -10.32
C HIS A 420 -2.59 -4.47 -10.25
N LEU A 421 -1.56 -4.33 -11.09
CA LEU A 421 -0.67 -3.16 -11.14
C LEU A 421 -1.41 -1.80 -11.08
N TYR A 422 -2.49 -1.65 -11.84
CA TYR A 422 -3.29 -0.42 -11.91
C TYR A 422 -4.45 -0.36 -10.90
N ARG A 423 -4.71 -1.44 -10.15
CA ARG A 423 -5.76 -1.54 -9.14
C ARG A 423 -5.25 -2.38 -7.96
N SER A 424 -4.14 -1.96 -7.36
CA SER A 424 -3.47 -2.75 -6.31
C SER A 424 -4.12 -2.59 -4.94
N GLY A 425 -4.90 -1.53 -4.75
CA GLY A 425 -5.66 -1.28 -3.53
C GLY A 425 -6.58 -0.07 -3.68
N TRP A 426 -7.38 0.17 -2.65
CA TRP A 426 -8.41 1.21 -2.62
C TRP A 426 -7.93 2.62 -3.00
N ILE A 427 -6.70 3.01 -2.65
CA ILE A 427 -6.11 4.31 -3.07
C ILE A 427 -5.94 4.35 -4.60
N THR A 428 -5.32 3.33 -5.19
CA THR A 428 -5.07 3.28 -6.64
C THR A 428 -6.35 3.16 -7.47
N ARG A 429 -7.41 2.55 -6.91
CA ARG A 429 -8.73 2.43 -7.58
C ARG A 429 -9.40 3.79 -7.80
N ARG A 430 -9.06 4.80 -6.99
CA ARG A 430 -9.55 6.19 -7.13
C ARG A 430 -8.84 7.00 -8.21
N SER A 431 -7.77 6.46 -8.82
CA SER A 431 -7.15 7.10 -9.96
C SER A 431 -7.98 6.83 -11.22
N GLU A 432 -8.47 7.89 -11.86
CA GLU A 432 -9.10 7.80 -13.17
C GLU A 432 -8.08 7.34 -14.22
N ASN A 433 -6.83 7.84 -14.12
CA ASN A 433 -5.77 7.48 -15.06
C ASN A 433 -5.46 5.97 -15.01
N LEU A 434 -5.31 5.41 -13.81
CA LEU A 434 -5.05 3.98 -13.64
C LEU A 434 -6.28 3.14 -14.00
N THR A 435 -7.49 3.60 -13.68
CA THR A 435 -8.71 2.91 -14.09
C THR A 435 -8.84 2.79 -15.60
N ARG A 436 -8.55 3.86 -16.36
CA ARG A 436 -8.54 3.79 -17.83
C ARG A 436 -7.47 2.82 -18.37
N LEU A 437 -6.32 2.72 -17.71
CA LEU A 437 -5.29 1.73 -18.07
C LEU A 437 -5.74 0.31 -17.75
N TYR A 438 -6.42 0.11 -16.62
CA TYR A 438 -6.98 -1.18 -16.21
C TYR A 438 -8.03 -1.67 -17.22
N GLU A 439 -9.04 -0.87 -17.51
CA GLU A 439 -10.14 -1.25 -18.42
C GLU A 439 -9.65 -1.68 -19.79
N LYS A 440 -8.69 -0.92 -20.35
CA LYS A 440 -8.07 -1.27 -21.63
C LYS A 440 -7.28 -2.57 -21.57
N ASN A 441 -6.54 -2.80 -20.49
CA ASN A 441 -5.73 -4.01 -20.35
C ASN A 441 -6.64 -5.24 -20.16
N THR A 442 -7.70 -5.13 -19.38
CA THR A 442 -8.68 -6.20 -19.17
C THR A 442 -9.43 -6.56 -20.45
N ALA A 443 -9.92 -5.56 -21.20
CA ALA A 443 -10.62 -5.79 -22.47
C ALA A 443 -9.75 -6.55 -23.49
N VAL A 444 -8.45 -6.24 -23.53
CA VAL A 444 -7.49 -6.96 -24.40
C VAL A 444 -7.30 -8.40 -23.95
N MET A 445 -7.14 -8.62 -22.64
CA MET A 445 -6.98 -9.96 -22.10
C MET A 445 -8.22 -10.83 -22.35
N GLU A 446 -9.42 -10.24 -22.31
CA GLU A 446 -10.67 -10.93 -22.62
C GLU A 446 -10.77 -11.30 -24.11
N VAL A 447 -10.41 -10.39 -25.01
CA VAL A 447 -10.34 -10.66 -26.46
C VAL A 447 -9.31 -11.74 -26.78
N LEU A 448 -8.12 -11.69 -26.17
CA LEU A 448 -7.08 -12.71 -26.35
C LEU A 448 -7.54 -14.09 -25.86
N ARG A 449 -8.27 -14.15 -24.73
CA ARG A 449 -8.84 -15.40 -24.22
C ARG A 449 -9.85 -16.00 -25.20
N LEU A 450 -10.78 -15.19 -25.71
CA LEU A 450 -11.80 -15.61 -26.68
C LEU A 450 -11.23 -16.01 -28.05
N GLY A 451 -10.08 -15.48 -28.44
CA GLY A 451 -9.38 -15.87 -29.68
C GLY A 451 -8.48 -17.10 -29.54
N SER A 452 -8.28 -17.60 -28.32
CA SER A 452 -7.47 -18.79 -28.01
C SER A 452 -8.28 -20.03 -27.64
N SER A 453 -9.61 -19.89 -27.55
CA SER A 453 -10.61 -20.97 -27.51
C SER A 453 -11.15 -21.23 -28.91
#